data_AF-A0A1J3DMG6-F1
#
_entry.id   AF-A0A1J3DMG6-F1
#
_cell.length_a   1.000
_cell.length_b   1.000
_cell.length_c   1.000
_cell.angle_alpha   90.00
_cell.angle_beta   90.00
_cell.angle_gamma   90.00
#
_symmetry.space_group_name_H-M   'P 1'
#
loop_
_entity.id
_entity.type
_entity.pdbx_description
1 polymer ?
#
loop_
_entity_poly.entity_id
_entity_poly.type
_entity_poly.pdbx_seq_one_letter_code
_entity_poly.pdbx_strand_id
1 'polypeptide(L)' 'MSMENLRVLLVDSTHVVEINTNLKYIKRFTNLSTVEITKCTGIKDLTWLLFAPNLVFLYIQDLEEVEEIINKE' A
#
# COMPACT_ATOMS: atom_id res chain seq x y z
N MET A 1 -17.45 -4.14 4.23
CA MET A 1 -16.62 -4.38 5.43
C MET A 1 -15.65 -3.23 5.62
N SER A 2 -15.53 -2.66 6.82
CA SER A 2 -14.62 -1.55 7.09
C SER A 2 -13.23 -2.05 7.44
N MET A 3 -12.17 -1.41 6.92
CA MET A 3 -10.77 -1.72 7.25
C MET A 3 -10.24 -0.89 8.43
N GLU A 4 -11.13 -0.23 9.19
CA GLU A 4 -10.76 0.60 10.34
C GLU A 4 -9.91 -0.11 11.40
N ASN A 5 -9.89 -1.44 11.48
CA ASN A 5 -9.03 -2.17 12.43
C ASN A 5 -7.67 -2.60 11.85
N LEU A 6 -7.44 -2.38 10.56
CA LEU A 6 -6.19 -2.76 9.91
C LEU A 6 -5.08 -1.78 10.31
N ARG A 7 -4.12 -2.27 11.10
CA ARG A 7 -2.94 -1.51 11.54
C ARG A 7 -1.68 -1.87 10.77
N VAL A 8 -1.59 -3.12 10.33
CA VAL A 8 -0.41 -3.67 9.68
C VAL A 8 -0.84 -4.35 8.40
N LEU A 9 -0.22 -3.97 7.28
CA LEU A 9 -0.36 -4.63 5.99
C LEU A 9 1.00 -5.20 5.60
N LEU A 10 1.06 -6.53 5.46
CA LEU A 10 2.24 -7.25 4.99
C LEU A 10 1.88 -7.93 3.67
N VAL A 11 2.67 -7.69 2.63
CA VAL A 11 2.52 -8.30 1.30
C VAL A 11 3.89 -8.84 0.89
N ASP A 12 4.03 -10.15 0.74
CA ASP A 12 5.29 -10.80 0.36
C ASP A 12 5.09 -11.79 -0.79
N SER A 13 5.96 -11.73 -1.78
CA SER A 13 6.15 -12.77 -2.80
C SER A 13 4.87 -13.12 -3.57
N THR A 14 4.11 -12.09 -3.92
CA THR A 14 2.89 -12.22 -4.70
C THR A 14 3.07 -11.60 -6.08
N HIS A 15 2.67 -12.30 -7.14
CA HIS A 15 2.38 -11.69 -8.44
C HIS A 15 1.09 -10.85 -8.32
N VAL A 16 1.17 -9.74 -7.57
CA VAL A 16 0.06 -8.78 -7.44
C VAL A 16 0.14 -7.84 -8.63
N VAL A 17 -0.60 -8.21 -9.67
CA VAL A 17 -0.75 -7.43 -10.91
C VAL A 17 -1.33 -6.04 -10.62
N GLU A 18 -2.13 -5.92 -9.56
CA GLU A 18 -2.69 -4.66 -9.09
C GLU A 18 -3.15 -4.83 -7.64
N ILE A 19 -2.70 -3.98 -6.71
CA ILE A 19 -3.50 -3.75 -5.50
C ILE A 19 -4.68 -2.93 -6.00
N ASN A 20 -5.86 -3.53 -6.18
CA ASN A 20 -7.05 -2.78 -6.62
C ASN A 20 -7.48 -1.82 -5.51
N THR A 21 -6.86 -0.65 -5.50
CA THR A 21 -7.13 0.43 -4.57
C THR A 21 -8.28 1.26 -5.10
N ASN A 22 -9.39 0.62 -5.45
CA ASN A 22 -10.61 1.35 -5.77
C ASN A 22 -10.88 2.33 -4.61
N LEU A 23 -10.92 3.64 -4.90
CA LEU A 23 -11.03 4.75 -3.93
C LEU A 23 -12.16 4.55 -2.88
N LYS A 24 -13.14 3.68 -3.18
CA LYS A 24 -14.19 3.25 -2.25
C LYS A 24 -13.70 2.46 -1.04
N TYR A 25 -12.59 1.71 -1.15
CA TYR A 25 -11.99 0.93 -0.06
C TYR A 25 -10.89 1.69 0.68
N ILE A 26 -10.22 2.62 -0.02
CA ILE A 26 -9.14 3.46 0.49
C ILE A 26 -9.56 4.35 1.68
N LYS A 27 -10.82 4.80 1.74
CA LYS A 27 -11.35 5.67 2.82
C LYS A 27 -11.29 5.07 4.24
N ARG A 28 -10.62 3.93 4.44
CA ARG A 28 -10.70 3.10 5.65
C ARG A 28 -9.35 2.69 6.23
N PHE A 29 -8.22 3.17 5.69
CA PHE A 29 -6.88 2.93 6.25
C PHE A 29 -6.48 3.94 7.33
N THR A 30 -7.45 4.56 7.99
CA THR A 30 -7.19 5.58 9.00
C THR A 30 -6.33 5.07 10.16
N ASN A 31 -6.38 3.78 10.48
CA ASN A 31 -5.57 3.20 11.55
C ASN A 31 -4.34 2.41 11.05
N LEU A 32 -4.07 2.42 9.75
CA LEU A 32 -2.91 1.74 9.18
C LEU A 32 -1.64 2.48 9.61
N SER A 33 -0.76 1.80 10.34
CA SER A 33 0.47 2.35 10.90
C SER A 33 1.73 1.75 10.28
N THR A 34 1.61 0.56 9.68
CA THR A 34 2.74 -0.23 9.19
C THR A 34 2.39 -0.86 7.85
N VAL A 35 3.23 -0.64 6.85
CA VAL A 35 3.15 -1.28 5.54
C VAL A 35 4.50 -1.91 5.22
N GLU A 36 4.48 -3.19 4.88
CA GLU A 36 5.62 -3.94 4.37
C GLU A 36 5.24 -4.60 3.04
N ILE A 37 5.96 -4.27 1.98
CA ILE A 37 5.73 -4.84 0.65
C ILE A 37 7.07 -5.35 0.12
N THR A 38 7.18 -6.67 -0.07
CA THR A 38 8.40 -7.33 -0.50
C THR A 38 8.16 -8.22 -1.71
N LYS A 39 9.10 -8.23 -2.67
CA LYS A 39 9.15 -9.18 -3.78
C LYS A 39 7.84 -9.26 -4.57
N CYS A 40 7.22 -8.11 -4.83
CA CYS A 40 5.99 -8.02 -5.61
C CYS A 40 6.26 -7.47 -7.00
N THR A 41 5.71 -8.13 -8.02
CA THR A 41 5.75 -7.72 -9.43
C THR A 41 4.40 -7.17 -9.85
N GLY A 42 4.35 -6.11 -10.66
CA GLY A 42 3.10 -5.47 -11.12
C GLY A 42 2.61 -4.26 -10.30
N ILE A 43 3.23 -3.96 -9.16
CA ILE A 43 2.95 -2.73 -8.41
C ILE A 43 3.68 -1.57 -9.10
N LYS A 44 2.93 -0.59 -9.59
CA LYS A 44 3.49 0.59 -10.29
C LYS A 44 3.44 1.86 -9.45
N ASP A 45 2.37 2.04 -8.67
CA ASP A 45 2.17 3.18 -7.80
C ASP A 45 1.70 2.77 -6.40
N LEU A 46 2.10 3.56 -5.39
CA LEU A 46 1.69 3.42 -4.00
C LEU A 46 0.97 4.67 -3.49
N THR A 47 0.36 5.44 -4.39
CA THR A 47 -0.29 6.73 -4.11
C THR A 47 -1.40 6.64 -3.07
N TRP A 48 -1.99 5.45 -2.92
CA TRP A 48 -3.00 5.16 -1.90
C TRP A 48 -2.48 5.31 -0.45
N LEU A 49 -1.16 5.31 -0.23
CA LEU A 49 -0.55 5.58 1.08
C LEU A 49 -0.88 6.99 1.58
N LEU A 50 -1.21 7.94 0.70
CA LEU A 50 -1.69 9.29 1.08
C LEU A 50 -2.96 9.25 1.93
N PHE A 51 -3.72 8.16 1.87
CA PHE A 51 -4.95 7.99 2.64
C PHE A 51 -4.76 7.17 3.92
N ALA A 52 -3.52 6.86 4.29
CA ALA A 52 -3.15 6.26 5.56
C ALA A 52 -2.46 7.32 6.46
N PRO A 53 -3.22 8.25 7.05
CA PRO A 53 -2.66 9.39 7.77
C PRO A 53 -1.85 9.01 9.02
N ASN A 54 -2.05 7.80 9.54
CA ASN A 54 -1.35 7.28 10.72
C ASN A 54 -0.19 6.33 10.34
N LEU A 55 0.20 6.27 9.07
CA LEU A 55 1.32 5.45 8.62
C LEU A 55 2.64 6.01 9.18
N VAL A 56 3.29 5.22 10.03
CA VAL A 56 4.57 5.60 10.66
C VAL A 56 5.73 4.73 10.21
N PHE A 57 5.44 3.57 9.59
CA PHE A 57 6.43 2.65 9.08
C PHE A 57 6.08 2.19 7.67
N LEU A 58 7.01 2.38 6.75
CA LEU A 58 6.93 1.91 5.38
C LEU A 58 8.22 1.16 5.04
N TYR A 59 8.09 -0.11 4.69
CA TYR A 59 9.18 -0.94 4.18
C TYR A 59 8.82 -1.48 2.81
N ILE A 60 9.71 -1.24 1.85
CA ILE A 60 9.55 -1.66 0.47
C ILE A 60 10.86 -2.29 0.02
N GLN A 61 10.80 -3.51 -0.49
CA GLN A 61 11.97 -4.24 -0.99
C GLN A 61 11.62 -5.04 -2.24
N ASP A 62 12.56 -5.12 -3.19
CA ASP A 62 12.45 -5.98 -4.37
C ASP A 62 11.15 -5.76 -5.17
N LEU A 63 10.82 -4.48 -5.44
CA LEU A 63 9.70 -4.10 -6.32
C LEU A 63 10.24 -3.65 -7.68
N GLU A 64 10.20 -4.55 -8.66
CA GLU A 64 10.86 -4.36 -9.96
C GLU A 64 10.20 -3.30 -10.86
N GLU A 65 8.90 -3.05 -10.67
CA GLU A 65 8.08 -2.19 -11.54
C GLU A 65 7.61 -0.88 -10.87
N VAL A 66 8.01 -0.63 -9.62
CA VAL A 66 7.60 0.62 -8.93
C VAL A 66 8.38 1.79 -9.52
N GLU A 67 7.65 2.65 -10.24
CA GLU A 67 8.20 3.89 -10.79
C GLU A 67 8.18 4.99 -9.72
N GLU A 68 7.11 5.07 -8.93
CA GLU A 68 6.92 6.10 -7.91
C GLU A 68 6.22 5.56 -6.66
N ILE A 69 6.69 5.99 -5.49
CA ILE A 69 6.08 5.61 -4.20
C ILE A 69 4.95 6.59 -3.84
N ILE A 70 5.16 7.89 -4.04
CA ILE A 70 4.15 8.93 -3.83
C ILE A 70 4.31 9.96 -4.95
N ASN A 71 3.28 10.11 -5.79
CA ASN A 71 3.18 11.23 -6.70
C ASN A 71 2.41 12.38 -6.01
N LYS A 72 2.87 13.62 -6.21
CA LYS A 72 2.31 14.85 -5.62
C LYS A 72 1.49 15.69 -6.62
N GLU A 73 1.35 15.25 -7.86
CA GLU A 73 0.56 15.94 -8.91
C GLU A 73 -0.95 15.74 -8.76
#